data_AF-A0A954YEL9-F1
#
_entry.id   AF-A0A954YEL9-F1
#
_cell.length_a   1.000
_cell.length_b   1.000
_cell.length_c   1.000
_cell.angle_alpha   90.00
_cell.angle_beta   90.00
_cell.angle_gamma   90.00
#
_symmetry.space_group_name_H-M   'P 1'
#
loop_
_entity.id
_entity.type
_entity.pdbx_description
1 polymer ?
#
loop_
_entity_poly.entity_id
_entity_poly.type
_entity_poly.pdbx_seq_one_letter_code
_entity_poly.pdbx_strand_id
1 'polypeptide(L)'
;LRTAPISRTQILLGKGLACFIATVGVAALLLIVAAIVFGVRPSAPAKLVMAVVSVSLCFVGVMMLLSVIGKTEQSAGGIGWAILMVMAMIGGGMVPLMFLPGWLQDIASVSPVKWSILALEGAIWRDFSYAELAGPCGVLVGMGAVCFVVGTRAFRWSA
;
A
#
# COMPACT_ATOMS: atom_id res chain seq x y z
N LEU A 1 -19.73 -20.57 10.00
CA LEU A 1 -19.65 -19.72 8.78
C LEU A 1 -20.49 -20.22 7.60
N ARG A 2 -20.67 -21.54 7.37
CA ARG A 2 -21.55 -22.05 6.30
C ARG A 2 -23.06 -21.87 6.53
N THR A 3 -23.47 -21.52 7.74
CA THR A 3 -24.88 -21.34 8.14
C THR A 3 -25.33 -19.89 8.15
N ALA A 4 -24.40 -18.93 7.97
CA ALA A 4 -24.75 -17.53 7.86
C ALA A 4 -25.00 -17.19 6.38
N PRO A 5 -26.07 -16.46 6.03
CA PRO A 5 -26.41 -16.08 4.66
C PRO A 5 -25.50 -14.94 4.17
N ILE A 6 -24.19 -15.15 4.21
CA ILE A 6 -23.18 -14.16 3.85
C ILE A 6 -22.42 -14.68 2.62
N SER A 7 -22.49 -13.91 1.53
CA SER A 7 -21.79 -14.24 0.29
C SER A 7 -20.26 -14.13 0.46
N ARG A 8 -19.50 -14.89 -0.34
CA ARG A 8 -18.03 -14.83 -0.38
C ARG A 8 -17.53 -13.40 -0.59
N THR A 9 -18.20 -12.66 -1.46
CA THR A 9 -17.87 -11.27 -1.79
C THR A 9 -18.05 -10.35 -0.59
N GLN A 10 -19.10 -10.54 0.22
CA GLN A 10 -19.31 -9.72 1.43
C GLN A 10 -18.21 -9.93 2.48
N ILE A 11 -17.74 -11.16 2.67
CA ILE A 11 -16.65 -11.45 3.63
C ILE A 11 -15.35 -10.79 3.16
N LEU A 12 -15.02 -10.94 1.87
CA LEU A 12 -13.80 -10.39 1.28
C LEU A 12 -13.82 -8.86 1.26
N LEU A 13 -14.95 -8.25 0.89
CA LEU A 13 -15.11 -6.79 0.91
C LEU A 13 -15.08 -6.24 2.34
N GLY A 14 -15.69 -6.92 3.30
CA GLY A 14 -15.65 -6.52 4.71
C GLY A 14 -14.23 -6.53 5.26
N LYS A 15 -13.45 -7.58 4.99
CA LYS A 15 -12.04 -7.66 5.39
C LYS A 15 -11.18 -6.63 4.66
N GLY A 16 -11.39 -6.44 3.36
CA GLY A 16 -10.71 -5.41 2.57
C GLY A 16 -10.97 -4.00 3.10
N LEU A 17 -12.23 -3.69 3.42
CA LEU A 17 -12.62 -2.40 3.99
C LEU A 17 -12.02 -2.18 5.38
N ALA A 18 -12.03 -3.20 6.24
CA ALA A 18 -11.39 -3.12 7.55
C ALA A 18 -9.88 -2.85 7.44
N CYS A 19 -9.20 -3.53 6.51
CA CYS A 19 -7.79 -3.31 6.22
C CYS A 19 -7.52 -1.91 5.66
N PHE A 20 -8.41 -1.42 4.78
CA PHE A 20 -8.32 -0.06 4.23
C PHE A 20 -8.43 1.00 5.33
N ILE A 21 -9.44 0.90 6.19
CA ILE A 21 -9.65 1.82 7.31
C ILE A 21 -8.46 1.80 8.26
N ALA A 22 -7.93 0.62 8.58
CA ALA A 22 -6.75 0.49 9.43
C ALA A 22 -5.52 1.17 8.79
N THR A 23 -5.30 0.96 7.49
CA THR A 23 -4.15 1.53 6.77
C THR A 23 -4.23 3.04 6.69
N VAL A 24 -5.42 3.58 6.35
CA VAL A 24 -5.68 5.02 6.35
C VAL A 24 -5.52 5.61 7.75
N GLY A 25 -6.02 4.92 8.78
CA GLY A 25 -5.91 5.34 10.17
C GLY A 25 -4.46 5.45 10.64
N VAL A 26 -3.63 4.44 10.34
CA VAL A 26 -2.20 4.48 10.64
C VAL A 26 -1.49 5.60 9.87
N ALA A 27 -1.78 5.75 8.57
CA ALA A 27 -1.19 6.82 7.77
C ALA A 27 -1.57 8.22 8.30
N ALA A 28 -2.85 8.43 8.65
CA ALA A 28 -3.33 9.68 9.22
C ALA A 28 -2.66 9.96 10.57
N LEU A 29 -2.54 8.95 11.45
CA LEU A 29 -1.84 9.09 12.73
C LEU A 29 -0.39 9.51 12.52
N LEU A 30 0.33 8.85 11.62
CA LEU A 30 1.72 9.18 11.30
C LEU A 30 1.85 10.60 10.73
N LEU A 31 0.93 11.03 9.87
CA LEU A 31 0.92 12.38 9.31
C LEU A 31 0.60 13.45 10.36
N ILE A 32 -0.30 13.16 11.31
CA ILE A 32 -0.58 14.06 12.43
C ILE A 32 0.66 14.21 13.32
N VAL A 33 1.33 13.10 13.63
CA VAL A 33 2.61 13.13 14.36
C VAL A 33 3.66 13.93 13.58
N ALA A 34 3.76 13.72 12.26
CA ALA A 34 4.66 14.47 11.39
C ALA A 34 4.37 15.98 11.42
N ALA A 35 3.11 16.38 11.40
CA ALA A 35 2.69 17.77 11.45
C ALA A 35 3.00 18.44 12.81
N ILE A 36 2.77 17.73 13.92
CA ILE A 36 2.94 18.27 15.28
C ILE A 36 4.40 18.28 15.71
N VAL A 37 5.12 17.17 15.50
CA VAL A 37 6.49 16.98 16.02
C VAL A 37 7.53 17.56 15.07
N PHE A 38 7.36 17.35 13.77
CA PHE A 38 8.34 17.74 12.75
C PHE A 38 7.92 19.01 11.98
N GLY A 39 6.75 19.57 12.27
CA GLY A 39 6.27 20.80 11.64
C GLY A 39 5.91 20.65 10.15
N VAL A 40 5.66 19.42 9.68
CA VAL A 40 5.32 19.16 8.27
C VAL A 40 3.98 19.80 7.93
N ARG A 41 3.98 20.72 6.97
CA ARG A 41 2.77 21.40 6.48
C ARG A 41 2.52 21.01 5.03
N PRO A 42 1.52 20.16 4.73
CA PRO A 42 1.16 19.85 3.35
C PRO A 42 0.69 21.13 2.64
N SER A 43 1.27 21.44 1.49
CA SER A 43 0.85 22.60 0.68
C SER A 43 -0.57 22.46 0.14
N ALA A 44 -1.01 21.22 -0.12
CA ALA A 44 -2.36 20.90 -0.59
C ALA A 44 -2.92 19.64 0.10
N PRO A 45 -3.79 19.76 1.11
CA PRO A 45 -4.33 18.60 1.84
C PRO A 45 -5.13 17.63 0.94
N ALA A 46 -5.77 18.13 -0.12
CA ALA A 46 -6.48 17.29 -1.08
C ALA A 46 -5.54 16.32 -1.83
N LYS A 47 -4.35 16.78 -2.22
CA LYS A 47 -3.32 15.94 -2.86
C LYS A 47 -2.83 14.85 -1.91
N LEU A 48 -2.65 15.20 -0.63
CA LEU A 48 -2.24 14.26 0.40
C LEU A 48 -3.28 13.15 0.61
N VAL A 49 -4.57 13.52 0.66
CA VAL A 49 -5.67 12.52 0.75
C VAL A 49 -5.63 11.57 -0.44
N MET A 50 -5.47 12.09 -1.67
CA MET A 50 -5.39 11.26 -2.86
C MET A 50 -4.21 10.28 -2.81
N ALA A 51 -3.03 10.74 -2.37
CA ALA A 51 -1.87 9.87 -2.18
C ALA A 51 -2.14 8.79 -1.11
N VAL A 52 -2.64 9.17 0.06
CA VAL A 52 -2.91 8.23 1.17
C VAL A 52 -3.94 7.18 0.78
N VAL A 53 -5.02 7.56 0.09
CA VAL A 53 -6.02 6.61 -0.40
C VAL A 53 -5.41 5.64 -1.40
N SER A 54 -4.62 6.13 -2.36
CA SER A 54 -3.97 5.30 -3.38
C SER A 54 -2.98 4.29 -2.77
N VAL A 55 -2.16 4.75 -1.81
CA VAL A 55 -1.24 3.90 -1.04
C VAL A 55 -2.04 2.84 -0.27
N SER A 56 -3.11 3.24 0.42
CA SER A 56 -3.92 2.33 1.21
C SER A 56 -4.58 1.25 0.36
N LEU A 57 -5.13 1.61 -0.80
CA LEU A 57 -5.69 0.64 -1.77
C LEU A 57 -4.62 -0.35 -2.26
N CYS A 58 -3.42 0.14 -2.55
CA CYS A 58 -2.30 -0.71 -2.94
C CYS A 58 -1.97 -1.75 -1.86
N PHE A 59 -1.78 -1.32 -0.62
CA PHE A 59 -1.39 -2.20 0.48
C PHE A 59 -2.51 -3.16 0.91
N VAL A 60 -3.78 -2.78 0.77
CA VAL A 60 -4.91 -3.71 0.94
C VAL A 60 -4.83 -4.85 -0.08
N GLY A 61 -4.55 -4.54 -1.34
CA GLY A 61 -4.36 -5.55 -2.39
C GLY A 61 -3.17 -6.46 -2.11
N VAL A 62 -2.03 -5.88 -1.72
CA VAL A 62 -0.82 -6.64 -1.36
C VAL A 62 -1.08 -7.54 -0.16
N MET A 63 -1.70 -7.05 0.91
CA MET A 63 -2.05 -7.87 2.08
C MET A 63 -3.02 -8.98 1.73
N MET A 64 -4.01 -8.72 0.86
CA MET A 64 -4.94 -9.74 0.40
C MET A 64 -4.20 -10.86 -0.34
N LEU A 65 -3.25 -10.52 -1.21
CA LEU A 65 -2.42 -11.50 -1.90
C LEU A 65 -1.56 -12.32 -0.91
N LEU A 66 -0.88 -11.64 0.01
CA LEU A 66 -0.03 -12.26 1.02
C LEU A 66 -0.81 -13.21 1.95
N SER A 67 -2.09 -12.89 2.23
CA SER A 67 -2.95 -13.71 3.09
C SER A 67 -3.21 -15.12 2.55
N VAL A 68 -2.99 -15.36 1.25
CA VAL A 68 -3.23 -16.65 0.59
C VAL A 68 -1.96 -17.51 0.55
N ILE A 69 -0.78 -16.94 0.78
CA ILE A 69 0.50 -17.65 0.66
C ILE A 69 0.78 -18.51 1.90
N GLY A 70 0.41 -18.03 3.09
CA GLY A 70 0.65 -18.73 4.35
C GLY A 70 -0.44 -19.76 4.68
N LYS A 71 -0.03 -20.93 5.19
CA LYS A 71 -0.96 -21.95 5.70
C LYS A 71 -1.51 -21.62 7.09
N THR A 72 -0.78 -20.79 7.84
CA THR A 72 -1.13 -20.33 9.20
C THR A 72 -1.01 -18.81 9.26
N GLU A 73 -1.72 -18.17 10.20
CA GLU A 73 -1.66 -16.71 10.38
C GLU A 73 -0.22 -16.23 10.69
N GLN A 74 0.50 -16.98 11.51
CA GLN A 74 1.89 -16.67 11.85
C GLN A 74 2.83 -16.80 10.65
N SER A 75 2.63 -17.83 9.79
CA SER A 75 3.40 -18.00 8.57
C SER A 75 3.09 -16.91 7.55
N ALA A 76 1.81 -16.55 7.37
CA ALA A 76 1.39 -15.46 6.49
C ALA A 76 1.98 -14.11 6.96
N GLY A 77 1.96 -13.85 8.28
CA GLY A 77 2.58 -12.66 8.86
C GLY A 77 4.09 -12.61 8.64
N GLY A 78 4.81 -13.70 8.90
CA GLY A 78 6.27 -13.77 8.69
C GLY A 78 6.69 -13.60 7.23
N ILE A 79 5.99 -14.28 6.30
CA ILE A 79 6.23 -14.14 4.85
C ILE A 79 5.92 -12.71 4.40
N GLY A 80 4.80 -12.15 4.88
CA GLY A 80 4.42 -10.79 4.56
C GLY A 80 5.47 -9.78 5.01
N TRP A 81 5.99 -9.94 6.24
CA TRP A 81 7.04 -9.07 6.75
C TRP A 81 8.33 -9.17 5.93
N ALA A 82 8.77 -10.40 5.59
CA ALA A 82 9.95 -10.60 4.75
C ALA A 82 9.82 -9.96 3.37
N ILE A 83 8.67 -10.14 2.70
CA ILE A 83 8.41 -9.56 1.37
C ILE A 83 8.37 -8.03 1.45
N LEU A 84 7.64 -7.48 2.43
CA LEU A 84 7.53 -6.03 2.60
C LEU A 84 8.87 -5.39 2.94
N MET A 85 9.73 -6.07 3.71
CA MET A 85 11.08 -5.61 4.02
C MET A 85 11.93 -5.50 2.75
N VAL A 86 11.93 -6.54 1.90
CA VAL A 86 12.65 -6.51 0.62
C VAL A 86 12.10 -5.42 -0.31
N MET A 87 10.77 -5.27 -0.38
CA MET A 87 10.15 -4.19 -1.15
C MET A 87 10.53 -2.81 -0.61
N ALA A 88 10.67 -2.64 0.71
CA ALA A 88 11.10 -1.39 1.33
C ALA A 88 12.57 -1.07 1.06
N MET A 89 13.45 -2.08 1.08
CA MET A 89 14.87 -1.93 0.75
C MET A 89 15.07 -1.44 -0.69
N ILE A 90 14.38 -2.07 -1.65
CA ILE A 90 14.54 -1.75 -3.08
C ILE A 90 13.74 -0.48 -3.44
N GLY A 91 12.57 -0.29 -2.82
CA GLY A 91 11.64 0.79 -3.14
C GLY A 91 11.94 2.12 -2.49
N GLY A 92 13.09 2.29 -1.82
CA GLY A 92 13.50 3.58 -1.28
C GLY A 92 13.12 3.89 0.14
N GLY A 93 12.50 2.94 0.85
CA GLY A 93 12.05 3.13 2.23
C GLY A 93 13.20 3.17 3.24
N MET A 94 14.30 2.47 2.95
CA MET A 94 15.50 2.45 3.81
C MET A 94 16.62 3.34 3.29
N VAL A 95 16.90 3.26 1.99
CA VAL A 95 17.94 4.04 1.31
C VAL A 95 17.27 4.85 0.22
N PRO A 96 17.42 6.19 0.18
CA PRO A 96 16.78 6.99 -0.85
C PRO A 96 17.19 6.52 -2.26
N LEU A 97 16.23 6.48 -3.18
CA LEU A 97 16.42 5.93 -4.54
C LEU A 97 17.63 6.52 -5.27
N MET A 98 17.92 7.80 -5.05
CA MET A 98 19.02 8.50 -5.69
C MET A 98 20.41 7.96 -5.34
N PHE A 99 20.54 7.21 -4.24
CA PHE A 99 21.78 6.57 -3.82
C PHE A 99 21.93 5.13 -4.33
N LEU A 100 20.90 4.56 -4.96
CA LEU A 100 20.94 3.21 -5.50
C LEU A 100 21.61 3.20 -6.88
N PRO A 101 22.32 2.12 -7.26
CA PRO A 101 22.87 1.99 -8.62
C PRO A 101 21.74 1.93 -9.67
N GLY A 102 22.00 2.41 -10.89
CA GLY A 102 20.97 2.60 -11.92
C GLY A 102 20.08 1.37 -12.18
N TRP A 103 20.69 0.18 -12.28
CA TRP A 103 19.95 -1.08 -12.47
C TRP A 103 18.96 -1.37 -11.33
N LEU A 104 19.26 -0.94 -10.10
CA LEU A 104 18.38 -1.15 -8.95
C LEU A 104 17.26 -0.09 -8.92
N GLN A 105 17.51 1.12 -9.42
CA GLN A 105 16.47 2.15 -9.59
C GLN A 105 15.42 1.73 -10.61
N ASP A 106 15.83 1.01 -11.66
CA ASP A 106 14.95 0.44 -12.68
C ASP A 106 14.03 -0.63 -12.05
N ILE A 107 14.61 -1.57 -11.30
CA ILE A 107 13.88 -2.64 -10.59
C ILE A 107 12.96 -2.08 -9.50
N ALA A 108 13.32 -0.96 -8.87
CA ALA A 108 12.51 -0.33 -7.83
C ALA A 108 11.10 0.04 -8.31
N SER A 109 10.87 0.17 -9.62
CA SER A 109 9.55 0.39 -10.23
C SER A 109 8.56 -0.75 -9.96
N VAL A 110 9.04 -1.95 -9.63
CA VAL A 110 8.22 -3.09 -9.21
C VAL A 110 7.75 -2.94 -7.75
N SER A 111 8.48 -2.20 -6.92
CA SER A 111 8.13 -2.02 -5.52
C SER A 111 7.01 -0.98 -5.35
N PRO A 112 5.89 -1.31 -4.69
CA PRO A 112 4.87 -0.32 -4.37
C PRO A 112 5.38 0.75 -3.41
N VAL A 113 6.49 0.49 -2.70
CA VAL A 113 7.11 1.45 -1.77
C VAL A 113 7.68 2.64 -2.52
N LYS A 114 8.29 2.44 -3.70
CA LYS A 114 8.80 3.54 -4.55
C LYS A 114 7.70 4.53 -4.89
N TRP A 115 6.59 4.02 -5.38
CA TRP A 115 5.45 4.83 -5.81
C TRP A 115 4.75 5.49 -4.62
N SER A 116 4.70 4.82 -3.47
CA SER A 116 4.16 5.38 -2.22
C SER A 116 4.97 6.57 -1.75
N ILE A 117 6.29 6.45 -1.71
CA ILE A 117 7.20 7.54 -1.34
C ILE A 117 7.04 8.69 -2.34
N LEU A 118 7.09 8.41 -3.64
CA LEU A 118 6.94 9.43 -4.67
C LEU A 118 5.61 10.19 -4.58
N ALA A 119 4.49 9.50 -4.32
CA ALA A 119 3.18 10.12 -4.18
C ALA A 119 3.09 11.00 -2.92
N LEU A 120 3.62 10.53 -1.79
CA LEU A 120 3.64 11.28 -0.54
C LEU A 120 4.56 12.50 -0.63
N GLU A 121 5.77 12.34 -1.17
CA GLU A 121 6.72 13.42 -1.43
C GLU A 121 6.10 14.45 -2.40
N GLY A 122 5.49 13.98 -3.49
CA GLY A 122 4.73 14.79 -4.45
C GLY A 122 3.66 15.67 -3.79
N ALA A 123 2.93 15.10 -2.82
CA ALA A 123 1.84 15.78 -2.12
C ALA A 123 2.29 16.68 -0.96
N ILE A 124 3.45 16.41 -0.34
CA ILE A 124 3.93 17.12 0.85
C ILE A 124 4.83 18.31 0.48
N TRP A 125 5.86 18.09 -0.35
CA TRP A 125 6.94 19.08 -0.54
C TRP A 125 7.40 19.33 -1.98
N ARG A 126 7.01 18.49 -2.95
CA ARG A 126 7.48 18.60 -4.35
C ARG A 126 6.51 19.42 -5.21
N ASP A 127 5.44 19.92 -4.61
CA ASP A 127 4.40 20.74 -5.23
C ASP A 127 3.87 20.19 -6.56
N PHE A 128 3.75 18.86 -6.67
CA PHE A 128 3.23 18.21 -7.88
C PHE A 128 1.85 18.75 -8.25
N SER A 129 1.63 18.97 -9.54
CA SER A 129 0.30 19.16 -10.11
C SER A 129 -0.56 17.90 -9.92
N TYR A 130 -1.87 18.03 -10.08
CA TYR A 130 -2.76 16.86 -10.03
C TYR A 130 -2.44 15.82 -11.13
N ALA A 131 -1.96 16.27 -12.29
CA ALA A 131 -1.56 15.39 -13.39
C ALA A 131 -0.29 14.59 -13.06
N GLU A 132 0.72 15.24 -12.46
CA GLU A 132 1.96 14.57 -12.05
C GLU A 132 1.70 13.57 -10.91
N LEU A 133 0.79 13.91 -9.98
CA LEU A 133 0.40 13.01 -8.90
C LEU A 133 -0.48 11.84 -9.38
N ALA A 134 -1.24 12.02 -10.46
CA ALA A 134 -2.08 10.97 -11.02
C ALA A 134 -1.26 9.77 -11.53
N GLY A 135 -0.03 9.99 -12.02
CA GLY A 135 0.86 8.91 -12.45
C GLY A 135 1.17 7.91 -11.33
N PRO A 136 1.84 8.33 -10.23
CA PRO A 136 2.13 7.46 -9.09
C PRO A 136 0.88 6.85 -8.45
N CYS A 137 -0.18 7.65 -8.28
CA CYS A 137 -1.45 7.16 -7.73
C CYS A 137 -2.09 6.09 -8.62
N GLY A 138 -2.06 6.28 -9.94
CA GLY A 138 -2.56 5.32 -10.92
C GLY A 138 -1.81 3.98 -10.87
N VAL A 139 -0.47 4.03 -10.75
CA VAL A 139 0.34 2.82 -10.59
C VAL A 139 -0.01 2.08 -9.29
N LEU A 140 -0.11 2.80 -8.17
CA LEU A 140 -0.48 2.21 -6.87
C LEU A 140 -1.86 1.55 -6.91
N VAL A 141 -2.86 2.24 -7.46
CA VAL A 141 -4.22 1.70 -7.60
C VAL A 141 -4.21 0.49 -8.54
N GLY A 142 -3.47 0.55 -9.65
CA GLY A 142 -3.32 -0.57 -10.58
C GLY A 142 -2.70 -1.80 -9.92
N MET A 143 -1.58 -1.63 -9.21
CA MET A 143 -0.92 -2.70 -8.45
C MET A 143 -1.84 -3.27 -7.37
N GLY A 144 -2.52 -2.41 -6.62
CA GLY A 144 -3.51 -2.82 -5.61
C GLY A 144 -4.63 -3.64 -6.20
N ALA A 145 -5.23 -3.18 -7.30
CA ALA A 145 -6.31 -3.89 -7.98
C ALA A 145 -5.84 -5.26 -8.49
N VAL A 146 -4.66 -5.34 -9.11
CA VAL A 146 -4.10 -6.61 -9.59
C VAL A 146 -3.87 -7.57 -8.41
N CYS A 147 -3.17 -7.14 -7.35
CA CYS A 147 -2.91 -7.97 -6.18
C CYS A 147 -4.21 -8.41 -5.48
N PHE A 148 -5.19 -7.53 -5.38
CA PHE A 148 -6.50 -7.84 -4.80
C PHE A 148 -7.26 -8.88 -5.64
N VAL A 149 -7.31 -8.71 -6.96
CA VAL A 149 -7.99 -9.66 -7.86
C VAL A 149 -7.28 -11.02 -7.86
N VAL A 150 -5.95 -11.04 -7.89
CA VAL A 150 -5.17 -12.28 -7.82
C VAL A 150 -5.37 -12.95 -6.45
N GLY A 151 -5.29 -12.21 -5.36
CA GLY A 151 -5.50 -12.71 -4.00
C GLY A 151 -6.91 -13.28 -3.79
N THR A 152 -7.95 -12.57 -4.25
CA THR A 152 -9.33 -13.04 -4.15
C THR A 152 -9.61 -14.28 -5.00
N ARG A 153 -8.99 -14.42 -6.18
CA ARG A 153 -9.11 -15.64 -7.00
C ARG A 153 -8.30 -16.81 -6.47
N ALA A 154 -7.13 -16.56 -5.90
CA ALA A 154 -6.27 -17.57 -5.31
C ALA A 154 -6.79 -18.06 -3.94
N PHE A 155 -7.67 -17.29 -3.28
CA PHE A 155 -8.30 -17.67 -2.02
C PHE A 155 -9.16 -18.92 -2.19
N ARG A 156 -8.56 -20.08 -1.90
CA ARG A 156 -9.24 -21.37 -1.89
C ARG A 156 -9.79 -21.61 -0.49
N TRP A 157 -11.10 -21.79 -0.40
CA TRP A 157 -11.76 -22.14 0.86
C TRP A 157 -11.31 -23.55 1.24
N SER A 158 -10.33 -23.67 2.13
CA SER A 158 -9.98 -24.95 2.76
C SER A 158 -11.14 -25.38 3.64
N ALA A 159 -11.70 -26.55 3.31
CA ALA A 159 -12.84 -27.17 3.95
C ALA A 159 -12.54 -27.58 5.40
#